data_AF-A0A431IV42-F1
#
_entry.id   AF-A0A431IV42-F1
#
_cell.length_a   1.000
_cell.length_b   1.000
_cell.length_c   1.000
_cell.angle_alpha   90.00
_cell.angle_beta   90.00
_cell.angle_gamma   90.00
#
_symmetry.space_group_name_H-M   'P 1'
#
loop_
_entity.id
_entity.type
_entity.pdbx_description
1 polymer ?
#
loop_
_entity_poly.entity_id
_entity_poly.type
_entity_poly.pdbx_seq_one_letter_code
_entity_poly.pdbx_strand_id
1 'polypeptide(L)'
;MKKSLLYLFMMGSSSAFALATVDFSKSNYTCNNLPVSTQSQESDLLNNCHYAVIIEHEENAAGRVYRGPGGGAQTTQVNTASDDEVNYDKIKFFTDDHTYMVCYYKDYALIKCKFRPPKVNKNTSSK
;
A
#
# COMPACT_ATOMS: atom_id res chain seq x y z
N MET A 1 -1.24 56.18 8.27
CA MET A 1 -1.36 54.79 8.78
C MET A 1 -1.27 53.84 7.59
N LYS A 2 -0.15 53.14 7.38
CA LYS A 2 0.01 52.16 6.30
C LYS A 2 -0.01 50.77 6.93
N LYS A 3 -1.10 50.02 6.74
CA LYS A 3 -1.24 48.64 7.23
C LYS A 3 -0.75 47.69 6.15
N SER A 4 0.45 47.14 6.30
CA SER A 4 0.92 46.02 5.49
C SER A 4 0.16 44.76 5.87
N LEU A 5 -0.75 44.31 5.00
CA LEU A 5 -1.29 42.95 5.04
C LEU A 5 -0.37 42.05 4.21
N LEU A 6 0.58 41.39 4.85
CA LEU A 6 1.25 40.21 4.31
C LEU A 6 0.60 38.99 4.96
N TYR A 7 -0.49 38.50 4.38
CA TYR A 7 -1.06 37.21 4.75
C TYR A 7 -0.20 36.11 4.13
N LEU A 8 0.53 35.43 5.01
CA LEU A 8 1.41 34.32 4.71
C LEU A 8 0.59 33.14 4.17
N PHE A 9 0.81 32.81 2.89
CA PHE A 9 0.24 31.64 2.24
C PHE A 9 1.02 30.40 2.71
N MET A 10 0.63 29.85 3.86
CA MET A 10 1.14 28.56 4.34
C MET A 10 0.47 27.44 3.56
N MET A 11 1.00 27.15 2.37
CA MET A 11 0.70 25.91 1.65
C MET A 11 1.30 24.74 2.44
N GLY A 12 0.44 24.05 3.20
CA GLY A 12 0.78 22.79 3.85
C GLY A 12 1.01 21.70 2.81
N SER A 13 2.26 21.36 2.55
CA SER A 13 2.65 20.22 1.72
C SER A 13 2.26 18.92 2.43
N SER A 14 1.09 18.36 2.09
CA SER A 14 0.72 17.01 2.53
C SER A 14 1.51 16.00 1.69
N SER A 15 2.65 15.53 2.21
CA SER A 15 3.42 14.48 1.56
C SER A 15 2.68 13.14 1.69
N ALA A 16 2.15 12.65 0.58
CA ALA A 16 1.72 11.26 0.46
C ALA A 16 2.98 10.37 0.44
N PHE A 17 3.17 9.55 1.48
CA PHE A 17 4.27 8.58 1.51
C PHE A 17 3.87 7.33 0.73
N ALA A 18 4.51 7.09 -0.41
CA ALA A 18 4.36 5.84 -1.15
C ALA A 18 4.98 4.68 -0.36
N LEU A 19 4.32 3.52 -0.36
CA LEU A 19 4.88 2.27 0.16
C LEU A 19 6.05 1.83 -0.75
N ALA A 20 7.15 1.37 -0.17
CA ALA A 20 8.31 0.84 -0.88
C ALA A 20 8.21 -0.69 -1.00
N THR A 21 8.70 -1.28 -2.07
CA THR A 21 8.76 -2.75 -2.22
C THR A 21 9.89 -3.33 -1.37
N VAL A 22 9.61 -4.43 -0.68
CA VAL A 22 10.60 -5.17 0.11
C VAL A 22 11.58 -5.87 -0.83
N ASP A 23 12.88 -5.68 -0.59
CA ASP A 23 13.94 -6.49 -1.17
C ASP A 23 14.31 -7.61 -0.19
N PHE A 24 13.73 -8.80 -0.40
CA PHE A 24 13.93 -9.95 0.48
C PHE A 24 15.37 -10.44 0.57
N SER A 25 16.23 -10.09 -0.39
CA SER A 25 17.66 -10.45 -0.34
C SER A 25 18.45 -9.64 0.70
N LYS A 26 17.90 -8.50 1.14
CA LYS A 26 18.56 -7.56 2.07
C LYS A 26 17.76 -7.31 3.34
N SER A 27 16.47 -7.64 3.34
CA SER A 27 15.61 -7.42 4.50
C SER A 27 15.74 -8.53 5.52
N ASN A 28 15.63 -8.16 6.79
CA ASN A 28 15.64 -9.06 7.95
C ASN A 28 14.34 -8.92 8.77
N TYR A 29 13.22 -8.65 8.11
CA TYR A 29 11.92 -8.53 8.76
C TYR A 29 11.47 -9.86 9.34
N THR A 30 10.93 -9.82 10.56
CA THR A 30 10.43 -11.00 11.26
C THR A 30 9.03 -10.78 11.81
N CYS A 31 8.33 -11.89 12.02
CA CYS A 31 7.10 -11.97 12.79
C CYS A 31 7.24 -13.10 13.81
N ASN A 32 7.15 -12.79 15.11
CA ASN A 32 7.43 -13.74 16.18
C ASN A 32 8.80 -14.45 16.00
N ASN A 33 9.83 -13.69 15.59
CA ASN A 33 11.17 -14.19 15.24
C ASN A 33 11.26 -15.12 14.01
N LEU A 34 10.17 -15.33 13.27
CA LEU A 34 10.18 -16.07 12.00
C LEU A 34 10.42 -15.10 10.84
N PRO A 35 11.31 -15.40 9.90
CA PRO A 35 11.63 -14.50 8.80
C PRO A 35 10.46 -14.36 7.81
N VAL A 36 10.16 -13.11 7.45
CA VAL A 36 9.25 -12.80 6.33
C VAL A 36 10.06 -12.92 5.04
N SER A 37 9.69 -13.86 4.17
CA SER A 37 10.40 -14.17 2.93
C SER A 37 9.43 -14.51 1.80
N THR A 38 9.96 -14.78 0.60
CA THR A 38 9.16 -15.24 -0.54
C THR A 38 8.47 -16.59 -0.32
N GLN A 39 8.87 -17.33 0.73
CA GLN A 39 8.28 -18.63 1.10
C GLN A 39 7.20 -18.51 2.17
N SER A 40 6.99 -17.32 2.76
CA SER A 40 6.00 -17.13 3.81
C SER A 40 4.58 -17.35 3.26
N GLN A 41 3.85 -18.29 3.84
CA GLN A 41 2.46 -18.52 3.47
C GLN A 41 1.54 -17.51 4.17
N GLU A 42 0.32 -17.39 3.64
CA GLU A 42 -0.70 -16.51 4.22
C GLU A 42 -0.97 -16.83 5.69
N SER A 43 -1.13 -18.13 5.99
CA SER A 43 -1.35 -18.64 7.34
C SER A 43 -0.18 -18.34 8.29
N ASP A 44 1.06 -18.38 7.80
CA ASP A 44 2.23 -18.05 8.60
C ASP A 44 2.18 -16.59 9.04
N LEU A 45 1.84 -15.67 8.14
CA LEU A 45 1.74 -14.25 8.46
C LEU A 45 0.56 -13.97 9.41
N LEU A 46 -0.60 -14.60 9.17
CA LEU A 46 -1.79 -14.41 9.99
C LEU A 46 -1.63 -14.89 11.43
N ASN A 47 -0.89 -16.00 11.62
CA ASN A 47 -0.72 -16.60 12.94
C ASN A 47 0.45 -15.97 13.73
N ASN A 48 1.44 -15.38 13.06
CA ASN A 48 2.68 -14.94 13.72
C ASN A 48 2.88 -13.42 13.72
N CYS A 49 2.30 -12.68 12.78
CA CYS A 49 2.51 -11.23 12.69
C CYS A 49 1.47 -10.44 13.51
N HIS A 50 1.88 -9.29 14.03
CA HIS A 50 1.00 -8.44 14.82
C HIS A 50 -0.09 -7.80 13.95
N TYR A 51 -1.34 -7.91 14.41
CA TYR A 51 -2.52 -7.34 13.76
C TYR A 51 -2.67 -7.77 12.28
N ALA A 52 -2.26 -9.00 11.98
CA ALA A 52 -2.36 -9.54 10.64
C ALA A 52 -3.82 -9.75 10.24
N VAL A 53 -4.21 -9.17 9.10
CA VAL A 53 -5.56 -9.27 8.55
C VAL A 53 -5.52 -9.48 7.03
N ILE A 54 -6.39 -10.35 6.54
CA ILE A 54 -6.67 -10.49 5.11
C ILE A 54 -7.56 -9.34 4.69
N ILE A 55 -7.21 -8.69 3.59
CA ILE A 55 -8.09 -7.78 2.86
C ILE A 55 -8.48 -8.54 1.60
N GLU A 56 -9.62 -9.20 1.67
CA GLU A 56 -10.24 -9.88 0.53
C GLU A 56 -10.43 -8.85 -0.60
N HIS A 57 -10.32 -9.30 -1.85
CA HIS A 57 -10.49 -8.42 -3.00
C HIS A 57 -11.83 -7.70 -2.90
N GLU A 58 -11.81 -6.37 -2.99
CA GLU A 58 -12.99 -5.65 -3.43
C GLU A 58 -13.13 -5.99 -4.92
N GLU A 59 -13.85 -7.08 -5.19
CA GLU A 59 -14.27 -7.41 -6.55
C GLU A 59 -14.89 -6.14 -7.13
N ASN A 60 -14.33 -5.66 -8.24
CA ASN A 60 -14.82 -4.45 -8.90
C ASN A 60 -16.30 -4.67 -9.26
N ALA A 61 -17.23 -4.23 -8.41
CA ALA A 61 -18.65 -4.08 -8.76
C ALA A 61 -18.87 -2.94 -9.78
N ALA A 62 -17.82 -2.51 -10.49
CA ALA A 62 -17.88 -1.58 -11.59
C ALA A 62 -18.39 -2.32 -12.85
N GLY A 63 -19.69 -2.61 -12.91
CA GLY A 63 -20.20 -3.30 -14.11
C GLY A 63 -21.70 -3.48 -14.33
N ARG A 64 -22.59 -3.24 -13.35
CA ARG A 64 -24.04 -3.26 -13.62
C ARG A 64 -24.70 -1.93 -13.32
N VAL A 65 -24.21 -0.86 -13.96
CA VAL A 65 -25.04 0.32 -14.17
C VAL A 65 -25.98 0.00 -15.33
N TYR A 66 -27.27 -0.15 -15.04
CA TYR A 66 -28.32 -0.27 -16.05
C TYR A 66 -28.18 0.87 -17.06
N ARG A 67 -27.78 0.56 -18.30
CA ARG A 67 -27.78 1.50 -19.43
C ARG A 67 -29.22 1.59 -19.95
N GLY A 68 -29.96 2.60 -19.47
CA GLY A 68 -31.19 3.01 -20.13
C GLY A 68 -30.91 3.40 -21.58
N PRO A 69 -31.84 3.13 -22.52
CA PRO A 69 -31.61 3.38 -23.94
C PRO A 69 -31.41 4.89 -24.18
N GLY A 70 -30.20 5.30 -24.58
CA GLY A 70 -29.89 6.69 -24.96
C GLY A 70 -28.50 7.22 -24.59
N GLY A 71 -27.72 6.51 -23.75
CA GLY A 71 -26.39 6.96 -23.32
C GLY A 71 -25.26 6.64 -24.30
N GLY A 72 -25.13 7.41 -25.37
CA GLY A 72 -23.99 7.37 -26.28
C GLY A 72 -22.71 7.93 -25.65
N ALA A 73 -22.01 7.12 -24.87
CA ALA A 73 -20.59 7.33 -24.60
C ALA A 73 -19.93 5.96 -24.43
N GLN A 74 -19.14 5.55 -25.42
CA GLN A 74 -18.22 4.43 -25.25
C GLN A 74 -17.19 4.86 -24.20
N THR A 75 -17.37 4.40 -22.96
CA THR A 75 -16.31 4.43 -21.98
C THR A 75 -15.17 3.60 -22.55
N THR A 76 -14.09 4.26 -22.96
CA THR A 76 -12.83 3.62 -23.29
C THR A 76 -12.42 2.85 -22.04
N GLN A 77 -12.66 1.53 -22.03
CA GLN A 77 -12.02 0.66 -21.04
C GLN A 77 -10.52 0.78 -21.34
N VAL A 78 -9.84 1.55 -20.51
CA VAL A 78 -8.38 1.49 -20.44
C VAL A 78 -8.11 0.14 -19.81
N ASN A 79 -7.98 -0.89 -20.66
CA ASN A 79 -7.35 -2.14 -20.27
C ASN A 79 -5.90 -1.79 -19.95
N THR A 80 -5.67 -1.38 -18.71
CA THR A 80 -4.32 -1.15 -18.20
C THR A 80 -3.73 -2.55 -18.11
N ALA A 81 -2.91 -2.92 -19.08
CA ALA A 81 -2.15 -4.16 -19.11
C ALA A 81 -1.02 -4.11 -18.07
N SER A 82 -1.36 -3.87 -16.81
CA SER A 82 -0.48 -3.93 -15.67
C SER A 82 -1.11 -4.89 -14.69
N ASP A 83 -0.72 -6.17 -14.76
CA ASP A 83 -0.88 -7.21 -13.73
C ASP A 83 -1.63 -6.69 -12.49
N ASP A 84 -2.97 -6.69 -12.60
CA ASP A 84 -3.80 -5.86 -11.75
C ASP A 84 -3.63 -6.32 -10.30
N GLU A 85 -2.86 -5.57 -9.49
CA GLU A 85 -2.73 -5.75 -8.04
C GLU A 85 -4.10 -5.74 -7.31
N VAL A 86 -5.16 -5.42 -8.05
CA VAL A 86 -6.56 -5.53 -7.66
C VAL A 86 -6.97 -6.98 -7.43
N ASN A 87 -6.39 -7.94 -8.16
CA ASN A 87 -6.72 -9.38 -8.05
C ASN A 87 -5.73 -10.15 -7.14
N TYR A 88 -4.93 -9.46 -6.32
CA TYR A 88 -4.02 -10.10 -5.36
C TYR A 88 -4.58 -10.07 -3.96
N ASP A 89 -4.60 -11.22 -3.31
CA ASP A 89 -4.99 -11.33 -1.90
C ASP A 89 -3.98 -10.55 -1.09
N LYS A 90 -4.43 -9.73 -0.14
CA LYS A 90 -3.55 -8.82 0.59
C LYS A 90 -3.58 -9.15 2.06
N ILE A 91 -2.41 -9.32 2.65
CA ILE A 91 -2.26 -9.43 4.10
C ILE A 91 -1.56 -8.17 4.60
N LYS A 92 -2.25 -7.44 5.47
CA LYS A 92 -1.69 -6.27 6.17
C LYS A 92 -1.32 -6.68 7.58
N PHE A 93 -0.13 -6.29 8.03
CA PHE A 93 0.37 -6.62 9.35
C PHE A 93 1.48 -5.67 9.79
N PHE A 94 1.90 -5.82 11.04
CA PHE A 94 3.12 -5.23 11.58
C PHE A 94 4.13 -6.33 11.90
N THR A 95 5.37 -6.12 11.48
CA THR A 95 6.53 -6.94 11.84
C THR A 95 6.97 -6.66 13.28
N ASP A 96 7.90 -7.47 13.81
CA ASP A 96 8.43 -7.33 15.17
C ASP A 96 9.12 -5.97 15.41
N ASP A 97 9.74 -5.39 14.38
CA ASP A 97 10.31 -4.04 14.40
C ASP A 97 9.26 -2.93 14.21
N HIS A 98 7.97 -3.28 14.28
CA HIS A 98 6.83 -2.38 14.13
C HIS A 98 6.72 -1.72 12.74
N THR A 99 7.35 -2.32 11.72
CA THR A 99 7.20 -1.87 10.34
C THR A 99 5.85 -2.32 9.78
N TYR A 100 5.05 -1.37 9.31
CA TYR A 100 3.79 -1.68 8.60
C TYR A 100 4.09 -2.27 7.23
N MET A 101 3.53 -3.45 6.95
CA MET A 101 3.75 -4.19 5.72
C MET A 101 2.44 -4.67 5.10
N VAL A 102 2.42 -4.75 3.77
CA VAL A 102 1.34 -5.32 2.97
C VAL A 102 1.94 -6.33 2.01
N CYS A 103 1.62 -7.61 2.18
CA CYS A 103 2.03 -8.69 1.28
C CYS A 103 0.89 -9.04 0.32
N TYR A 104 1.26 -9.34 -0.92
CA TYR A 104 0.37 -9.60 -2.03
C TYR A 104 0.56 -11.05 -2.49
N TYR A 105 -0.53 -11.80 -2.53
CA TYR A 105 -0.57 -13.20 -2.90
C TYR A 105 -1.38 -13.40 -4.18
N LYS A 106 -0.96 -14.38 -4.98
CA LYS A 106 -1.69 -14.87 -6.16
C LYS A 106 -1.55 -16.38 -6.19
N ASP A 107 -2.65 -17.10 -6.32
CA ASP A 107 -2.65 -18.56 -6.37
C ASP A 107 -1.87 -19.19 -5.19
N TYR A 108 -2.06 -18.64 -3.97
CA TYR A 108 -1.37 -19.03 -2.73
C TYR A 108 0.15 -18.78 -2.70
N ALA A 109 0.72 -18.11 -3.70
CA ALA A 109 2.13 -17.74 -3.74
C ALA A 109 2.35 -16.26 -3.41
N LEU A 110 3.35 -15.96 -2.57
CA LEU A 110 3.74 -14.59 -2.26
C LEU A 110 4.42 -13.95 -3.48
N ILE A 111 3.79 -12.90 -4.03
CA ILE A 111 4.30 -12.18 -5.20
C ILE A 111 5.24 -11.05 -4.79
N LYS A 112 4.82 -10.24 -3.81
CA LYS A 112 5.60 -9.10 -3.30
C LYS A 112 5.07 -8.65 -1.95
N CYS A 113 5.93 -7.98 -1.19
CA CYS A 113 5.51 -7.19 -0.06
C CYS A 113 5.93 -5.74 -0.24
N LYS A 114 5.10 -4.82 0.27
CA LYS A 114 5.40 -3.39 0.34
C LYS A 114 5.37 -2.95 1.78
N PHE A 115 6.31 -2.12 2.18
CA PHE A 115 6.43 -1.61 3.54
C PHE A 115 6.38 -0.09 3.56
N ARG A 116 5.98 0.48 4.69
CA ARG A 116 6.07 1.92 4.89
C ARG A 116 7.47 2.24 5.40
N PRO A 117 8.33 2.93 4.62
CA PRO A 117 9.64 3.30 5.11
C PRO A 117 9.51 4.21 6.34
N PRO A 118 10.39 4.05 7.34
CA PRO A 118 10.40 4.93 8.51
C PRO A 118 10.54 6.38 8.04
N LYS A 119 9.78 7.29 8.67
CA LYS A 119 9.91 8.71 8.41
C LYS A 119 11.33 9.12 8.75
N VAL A 120 12.15 9.37 7.74
CA VAL A 120 13.44 10.02 7.94
C VAL A 120 13.14 11.43 8.43
N ASN A 121 13.16 11.63 9.75
CA ASN A 121 13.24 12.96 10.31
C ASN A 121 14.61 13.49 9.87
N LYS A 122 14.63 14.26 8.78
CA LYS A 122 15.77 15.12 8.48
C LYS A 122 15.84 16.12 9.61
N ASN A 123 16.55 15.79 10.68
CA ASN A 123 17.07 16.80 11.57
C ASN A 123 18.01 17.63 10.70
N THR A 124 17.53 18.81 10.31
CA THR A 124 18.29 19.83 9.63
C THR A 124 19.43 20.22 10.56
N SER A 125 20.54 19.50 10.48
CA SER A 125 21.80 19.91 11.09
C SER A 125 22.31 21.08 10.26
N SER A 126 21.84 22.27 10.61
CA SER A 126 22.48 23.52 10.21
C SER A 126 23.80 23.56 10.96
N LYS A 127 24.90 23.35 10.24
CA LYS A 127 26.25 23.63 10.73
C LYS A 127 26.65 25.02 10.30
#